data_AF-A0A966UZ33-F1
#
_entry.id   AF-A0A966UZ33-F1
#
_cell.length_a   1.000
_cell.length_b   1.000
_cell.length_c   1.000
_cell.angle_alpha   90.00
_cell.angle_beta   90.00
_cell.angle_gamma   90.00
#
_symmetry.space_group_name_H-M   'P 1'
#
loop_
_entity.id
_entity.type
_entity.pdbx_description
1 polymer ?
#
loop_
_entity_poly.entity_id
_entity_poly.type
_entity_poly.pdbx_seq_one_letter_code
_entity_poly.pdbx_strand_id
1 'polypeptide(L)'
;MAGVPPSDLQLRHRLALLASHLVVALVALVAIGGATRVMEAGLACPDWPLCYGRFLPGRQMNLQVFLEWFHRLDAFVVGMALLVLTGFSLWRRRQLPPWLPAMACLALGLVAVQGGLGALTVSQLLAAPMVTAHLAT
;
A
#
# COMPACT_ATOMS: atom_id res chain seq x y z
N MET A 1 -38.20 -8.17 13.79
CA MET A 1 -36.83 -8.30 13.27
C MET A 1 -36.77 -7.53 11.96
N ALA A 2 -36.31 -6.28 11.96
CA ALA A 2 -36.27 -5.48 10.74
C ALA A 2 -35.20 -6.04 9.80
N GLY A 3 -35.60 -6.53 8.63
CA GLY A 3 -34.68 -7.02 7.61
C GLY A 3 -33.77 -5.89 7.10
N VAL A 4 -32.50 -6.19 6.85
CA VAL A 4 -31.54 -5.26 6.24
C VAL A 4 -32.01 -4.96 4.81
N PRO A 5 -32.09 -3.70 4.37
CA PRO A 5 -32.53 -3.37 3.03
C PRO A 5 -31.56 -3.92 1.96
N PRO A 6 -32.04 -4.30 0.76
CA PRO A 6 -31.22 -4.95 -0.27
C PRO A 6 -30.04 -4.09 -0.75
N SER A 7 -30.13 -2.75 -0.68
CA SER A 7 -29.03 -1.83 -0.97
C SER A 7 -27.82 -2.01 -0.04
N ASP A 8 -28.07 -2.34 1.23
CA ASP A 8 -27.02 -2.49 2.24
C ASP A 8 -26.29 -3.82 2.07
N LEU A 9 -27.00 -4.87 1.62
CA LEU A 9 -26.39 -6.14 1.27
C LEU A 9 -25.46 -5.99 0.05
N GLN A 10 -25.90 -5.29 -0.99
CA GLN A 10 -25.06 -4.99 -2.17
C GLN A 10 -23.84 -4.15 -1.81
N LEU A 11 -24.01 -3.14 -0.95
CA LEU A 11 -22.89 -2.33 -0.46
C LEU A 11 -21.86 -3.18 0.30
N ARG A 12 -22.31 -4.04 1.22
CA ARG A 12 -21.44 -4.96 1.97
C ARG A 12 -20.68 -5.91 1.04
N HIS A 13 -21.34 -6.46 0.03
CA HIS A 13 -20.70 -7.32 -0.96
C HIS A 13 -19.62 -6.58 -1.76
N ARG A 14 -19.91 -5.36 -2.23
CA ARG A 14 -18.93 -4.52 -2.93
C ARG A 14 -17.74 -4.16 -2.04
N LEU A 15 -17.97 -3.82 -0.77
CA LEU A 15 -16.90 -3.56 0.19
C LEU A 15 -16.06 -4.81 0.47
N ALA A 16 -16.68 -5.98 0.57
CA ALA A 16 -15.97 -7.25 0.75
C ALA A 16 -15.10 -7.60 -0.46
N LEU A 17 -15.61 -7.36 -1.68
CA LEU A 17 -14.81 -7.51 -2.90
C LEU A 17 -13.64 -6.52 -2.92
N LEU A 18 -13.86 -5.24 -2.63
CA LEU A 18 -12.77 -4.27 -2.58
C LEU A 18 -11.72 -4.65 -1.53
N ALA A 19 -12.15 -5.10 -0.36
CA ALA A 19 -11.26 -5.59 0.69
C ALA A 19 -10.46 -6.82 0.24
N SER A 20 -11.07 -7.78 -0.48
CA SER A 20 -10.34 -8.94 -0.98
C SER A 20 -9.29 -8.57 -2.02
N HIS A 21 -9.59 -7.62 -2.91
CA HIS A 21 -8.61 -7.11 -3.88
C HIS A 21 -7.45 -6.40 -3.17
N LEU A 22 -7.74 -5.59 -2.15
CA LEU A 22 -6.72 -4.93 -1.33
C LEU A 22 -5.81 -5.93 -0.61
N VAL A 23 -6.37 -7.02 -0.08
CA VAL A 23 -5.57 -8.08 0.55
C VAL A 23 -4.64 -8.73 -0.46
N VAL A 24 -5.12 -9.05 -1.67
CA VAL A 24 -4.28 -9.62 -2.74
C VAL A 24 -3.18 -8.63 -3.14
N ALA A 25 -3.52 -7.35 -3.29
CA ALA A 25 -2.54 -6.31 -3.61
C ALA A 25 -1.49 -6.14 -2.51
N LEU A 26 -1.88 -6.17 -1.22
CA LEU A 26 -0.94 -6.13 -0.10
C LEU A 26 0.00 -7.34 -0.08
N VAL A 27 -0.52 -8.55 -0.36
CA VAL A 27 0.31 -9.76 -0.46
C VAL A 27 1.31 -9.63 -1.62
N ALA A 28 0.86 -9.13 -2.78
CA ALA A 28 1.75 -8.85 -3.90
C ALA A 28 2.81 -7.81 -3.53
N LEU A 29 2.43 -6.72 -2.86
CA LEU A 29 3.32 -5.65 -2.42
C LEU A 29 4.46 -6.19 -1.54
N VAL A 30 4.12 -7.04 -0.56
CA VAL A 30 5.10 -7.70 0.33
C VAL A 30 6.01 -8.64 -0.46
N ALA A 31 5.46 -9.44 -1.38
CA ALA A 31 6.23 -10.35 -2.21
C ALA A 31 7.22 -9.60 -3.12
N ILE A 32 6.78 -8.50 -3.76
CA ILE A 32 7.62 -7.65 -4.61
C ILE A 32 8.68 -6.93 -3.76
N GLY A 33 8.34 -6.46 -2.57
CA GLY A 33 9.31 -5.87 -1.63
C GLY A 33 10.39 -6.88 -1.20
N GLY A 34 9.99 -8.12 -0.90
CA GLY A 34 10.90 -9.23 -0.62
C GLY A 34 11.81 -9.55 -1.82
N ALA A 35 11.25 -9.61 -3.03
CA ALA A 35 12.02 -9.79 -4.26
C ALA A 35 13.02 -8.64 -4.48
N THR A 36 12.61 -7.40 -4.25
CA THR A 36 13.47 -6.21 -4.34
C THR A 36 14.67 -6.33 -3.40
N ARG A 37 14.46 -6.82 -2.18
CA ARG A 37 15.55 -7.06 -1.22
C ARG A 37 16.49 -8.19 -1.66
N VAL A 38 15.95 -9.34 -2.04
CA VAL A 38 16.76 -10.52 -2.42
C VAL A 38 17.56 -10.29 -3.70
N MET A 39 17.03 -9.49 -4.62
CA MET A 39 17.67 -9.14 -5.89
C MET A 39 18.59 -7.91 -5.80
N GLU A 40 18.86 -7.43 -4.58
CA GLU A 40 19.68 -6.25 -4.30
C GLU A 40 19.23 -4.99 -5.05
N ALA A 41 17.93 -4.90 -5.32
CA ALA A 41 17.32 -3.83 -6.10
C ALA A 41 16.88 -2.63 -5.25
N GLY A 42 17.14 -2.62 -3.93
CA GLY A 42 16.66 -1.59 -3.01
C GLY A 42 17.26 -0.19 -3.17
N LEU A 43 18.25 -0.02 -4.06
CA LEU A 43 18.86 1.27 -4.44
C LEU A 43 18.94 1.42 -5.97
N ALA A 44 18.13 0.68 -6.72
CA ALA A 44 18.07 0.76 -8.17
C ALA A 44 17.51 2.12 -8.65
N CYS A 45 16.64 2.74 -7.84
CA CYS A 45 16.14 4.11 -8.02
C CYS A 45 16.86 5.05 -7.04
N PRO A 46 17.69 6.00 -7.53
CA PRO A 46 18.54 6.83 -6.67
C PRO A 46 17.78 7.93 -5.91
N ASP A 47 16.58 8.25 -6.34
CA ASP A 47 15.71 9.27 -5.80
C ASP A 47 14.38 8.68 -5.31
N TRP A 48 13.65 9.47 -4.53
CA TRP A 48 12.29 9.21 -4.08
C TRP A 48 11.58 10.57 -3.99
N PRO A 49 10.30 10.71 -4.39
CA PRO A 49 9.34 9.67 -4.78
C PRO A 49 9.45 9.20 -6.23
N LEU A 50 10.21 9.90 -7.06
CA LEU A 50 10.46 9.55 -8.47
C LEU A 50 11.57 8.52 -8.60
N CYS A 51 11.81 8.03 -9.81
CA CYS A 51 12.95 7.19 -10.14
C CYS A 51 13.66 7.75 -11.38
N TYR A 52 14.93 8.12 -11.24
CA TYR A 52 15.69 8.92 -12.22
C TYR A 52 14.99 10.25 -12.57
N GLY A 53 14.34 10.90 -11.60
CA GLY A 53 13.60 12.14 -11.80
C GLY A 53 12.38 11.99 -12.72
N ARG A 54 11.92 10.76 -12.98
CA ARG A 54 10.77 10.46 -13.85
C ARG A 54 9.80 9.53 -13.13
N PHE A 55 8.53 9.61 -13.53
CA PHE A 55 7.53 8.67 -13.04
C PHE A 55 7.67 7.29 -13.69
N LEU A 56 8.11 7.22 -14.95
CA LEU A 56 8.35 5.97 -15.68
C LEU A 56 9.77 5.98 -16.28
N PRO A 57 10.76 5.29 -15.68
CA PRO A 57 12.16 5.30 -16.11
C PRO A 57 12.39 4.35 -17.30
N GLY A 58 11.75 4.62 -18.44
CA GLY A 58 11.73 3.67 -19.58
C GLY A 58 13.11 3.30 -20.16
N ARG A 59 14.04 4.26 -20.26
CA ARG A 59 15.39 3.99 -20.82
C ARG A 59 16.31 3.24 -19.84
N GLN A 60 16.05 3.35 -18.54
CA GLN A 60 16.85 2.76 -17.46
C GLN A 60 16.22 1.46 -16.94
N MET A 61 15.11 1.02 -17.54
CA MET A 61 14.30 -0.10 -17.06
C MET A 61 15.01 -1.44 -17.26
N ASN A 62 15.82 -1.83 -16.28
CA ASN A 62 16.28 -3.21 -16.08
C ASN A 62 15.42 -3.90 -15.01
N LEU A 63 15.68 -5.18 -14.72
CA LEU A 63 14.89 -5.93 -13.76
C LEU A 63 14.92 -5.34 -12.34
N GLN A 64 16.07 -4.84 -11.87
CA GLN A 64 16.18 -4.24 -10.54
C GLN A 64 15.38 -2.93 -10.46
N VAL A 65 15.54 -2.05 -11.46
CA VAL A 65 14.78 -0.79 -11.55
C VAL A 65 13.28 -1.07 -11.65
N PHE A 66 12.89 -2.09 -12.41
CA PHE A 66 11.49 -2.51 -12.52
C PHE A 66 10.93 -2.94 -11.16
N LEU A 67 11.64 -3.79 -10.41
CA LEU A 67 11.17 -4.27 -9.12
C LEU A 67 10.98 -3.13 -8.12
N GLU A 68 11.95 -2.23 -7.99
CA GLU A 68 11.85 -1.12 -7.05
C GLU A 68 10.76 -0.12 -7.47
N TRP A 69 10.72 0.24 -8.76
CA TRP A 69 9.69 1.12 -9.30
C TRP A 69 8.28 0.53 -9.15
N PHE A 70 8.11 -0.75 -9.46
CA PHE A 70 6.83 -1.43 -9.39
C PHE A 70 6.36 -1.63 -7.95
N HIS A 71 7.27 -1.94 -7.02
CA HIS A 71 6.98 -1.94 -5.59
C HIS A 71 6.44 -0.58 -5.12
N ARG A 72 7.09 0.53 -5.52
CA ARG A 72 6.64 1.89 -5.19
C ARG A 72 5.28 2.23 -5.80
N LEU A 73 5.05 1.82 -7.05
CA LEU A 73 3.77 2.01 -7.74
C LEU A 73 2.63 1.26 -7.04
N ASP A 74 2.86 -0.01 -6.72
CA ASP A 74 1.87 -0.84 -6.03
C ASP A 74 1.55 -0.29 -4.63
N ALA A 75 2.57 0.15 -3.88
CA ALA A 75 2.39 0.83 -2.58
C ALA A 75 1.50 2.08 -2.71
N PHE A 76 1.72 2.89 -3.75
CA PHE A 76 0.91 4.07 -4.02
C PHE A 76 -0.55 3.72 -4.35
N VAL A 77 -0.78 2.70 -5.19
CA VAL A 77 -2.12 2.24 -5.56
C VAL A 77 -2.87 1.72 -4.35
N VAL A 78 -2.22 0.87 -3.52
CA VAL A 78 -2.78 0.34 -2.28
C VAL A 78 -3.11 1.48 -1.30
N GLY A 79 -2.20 2.44 -1.12
CA GLY A 79 -2.40 3.61 -0.26
C GLY A 79 -3.59 4.47 -0.70
N MET A 80 -3.72 4.74 -2.01
CA MET A 80 -4.85 5.49 -2.56
C MET A 80 -6.18 4.76 -2.38
N ALA A 81 -6.21 3.46 -2.63
CA ALA A 81 -7.40 2.64 -2.45
C ALA A 81 -7.82 2.56 -0.96
N LEU A 82 -6.86 2.45 -0.03
CA LEU A 82 -7.13 2.54 1.41
C LEU A 82 -7.63 3.92 1.84
N LEU A 83 -7.09 5.01 1.27
CA LEU A 83 -7.54 6.36 1.54
C LEU A 83 -9.01 6.54 1.14
N VAL A 84 -9.37 6.10 -0.08
CA VAL A 84 -10.75 6.13 -0.58
C VAL A 84 -11.67 5.27 0.29
N LEU A 85 -11.26 4.04 0.63
CA LEU A 85 -12.03 3.15 1.49
C LEU A 85 -12.26 3.75 2.88
N THR A 86 -11.23 4.35 3.46
CA THR A 86 -11.29 5.00 4.78
C THR A 86 -12.24 6.19 4.75
N GLY A 87 -12.09 7.08 3.76
CA GLY A 87 -12.97 8.24 3.58
C GLY A 87 -14.43 7.82 3.39
N PHE A 88 -14.68 6.80 2.56
CA PHE A 88 -16.02 6.25 2.35
C PHE A 88 -16.60 5.61 3.62
N SER A 89 -15.80 4.83 4.34
CA SER A 89 -16.19 4.17 5.59
C SER A 89 -16.54 5.19 6.68
N LEU A 90 -15.77 6.28 6.78
CA LEU A 90 -16.05 7.39 7.68
C LEU A 90 -17.32 8.14 7.30
N TRP A 91 -17.54 8.39 6.00
CA TRP A 91 -18.75 9.04 5.51
C TRP A 91 -20.00 8.21 5.82
N ARG A 92 -19.92 6.88 5.65
CA ARG A 92 -21.02 5.94 5.94
C ARG A 92 -20.94 5.28 7.31
N ARG A 93 -20.23 5.87 8.28
CA ARG A 93 -20.02 5.29 9.62
C ARG A 93 -21.30 4.94 10.39
N ARG A 94 -22.44 5.57 10.05
CA ARG A 94 -23.75 5.28 10.66
C ARG A 94 -24.44 4.02 10.10
N GLN A 95 -24.07 3.61 8.89
CA GLN A 95 -24.64 2.43 8.19
C GLN A 95 -23.72 1.20 8.30
N LEU A 96 -22.45 1.43 8.60
CA LEU A 96 -21.40 0.42 8.69
C LEU A 96 -21.14 0.04 10.16
N PRO A 97 -20.61 -1.17 10.42
CA PRO A 97 -20.25 -1.53 11.78
C PRO A 97 -19.14 -0.62 12.31
N PRO A 98 -19.18 -0.23 13.60
CA PRO A 98 -18.31 0.81 14.16
C PRO A 98 -16.81 0.45 14.15
N TRP A 99 -16.47 -0.84 14.07
CA TRP A 99 -15.07 -1.30 13.99
C TRP A 99 -14.43 -1.05 12.62
N LEU A 100 -15.22 -1.03 11.53
CA LEU A 100 -14.71 -0.93 10.16
C LEU A 100 -13.96 0.39 9.89
N PRO A 101 -14.51 1.59 10.20
CA PRO A 101 -13.77 2.83 10.01
C PRO A 101 -12.54 2.92 10.90
N ALA A 102 -12.59 2.38 12.13
CA ALA A 102 -11.43 2.36 13.03
C ALA A 102 -10.29 1.51 12.46
N MET A 103 -10.60 0.31 11.95
CA MET A 103 -9.62 -0.57 11.33
C MET A 103 -9.08 -0.01 10.00
N ALA A 104 -9.94 0.62 9.18
CA ALA A 104 -9.49 1.29 7.96
C ALA A 104 -8.52 2.45 8.25
N CYS A 105 -8.83 3.29 9.25
CA CYS A 105 -7.93 4.34 9.72
C CYS A 105 -6.59 3.77 10.24
N LEU A 106 -6.63 2.68 11.02
CA LEU A 106 -5.42 2.02 11.51
C LEU A 106 -4.57 1.51 10.35
N ALA A 107 -5.17 0.80 9.39
CA ALA A 107 -4.47 0.29 8.21
C ALA A 107 -3.86 1.42 7.36
N LEU A 108 -4.59 2.50 7.14
CA LEU A 108 -4.08 3.69 6.44
C LEU A 108 -2.89 4.30 7.19
N GLY A 109 -2.97 4.41 8.52
CA GLY A 109 -1.88 4.89 9.36
C GLY A 109 -0.62 4.02 9.27
N LEU A 110 -0.79 2.69 9.32
CA LEU A 110 0.32 1.74 9.18
C LEU A 110 0.97 1.84 7.80
N VAL A 111 0.18 1.89 6.72
CA VAL A 111 0.71 2.05 5.35
C VAL A 111 1.43 3.38 5.17
N ALA A 112 0.95 4.46 5.79
CA ALA A 112 1.64 5.75 5.76
C ALA A 112 3.00 5.69 6.47
N VAL A 113 3.07 5.03 7.64
CA VAL A 113 4.33 4.79 8.35
C VAL A 113 5.27 3.93 7.50
N GLN A 114 4.78 2.84 6.92
CA GLN A 114 5.57 1.97 6.06
C GLN A 114 6.11 2.70 4.82
N GLY A 115 5.30 3.53 4.16
CA GLY A 115 5.72 4.37 3.05
C GLY A 115 6.81 5.38 3.45
N GLY A 116 6.70 5.97 4.65
CA GLY A 116 7.74 6.82 5.23
C GLY A 116 9.04 6.06 5.51
N LEU A 117 8.95 4.88 6.13
CA LEU A 117 10.12 4.01 6.36
C LEU A 117 10.77 3.56 5.05
N GLY A 118 9.98 3.26 4.02
CA GLY A 118 10.46 2.94 2.67
C GLY A 118 11.17 4.12 1.99
N ALA A 119 10.73 5.36 2.21
CA ALA A 119 11.47 6.54 1.73
C ALA A 119 12.81 6.72 2.49
N LEU A 120 12.81 6.40 3.78
CA LEU A 120 14.02 6.45 4.61
C LEU A 120 15.04 5.37 4.24
N THR A 121 14.61 4.19 3.80
CA THR A 121 15.53 3.12 3.38
C THR A 121 16.36 3.55 2.16
N VAL A 122 15.76 4.28 1.21
CA VAL A 122 16.46 4.82 0.04
C VAL A 122 17.37 5.98 0.45
N SER A 123 16.86 6.96 1.21
CA SER A 123 17.63 8.15 1.59
C SER A 123 18.78 7.86 2.57
N GLN A 124 18.71 6.77 3.33
CA GLN A 124 19.76 6.32 4.26
C GLN A 124 20.56 5.12 3.74
N LEU A 125 20.55 4.87 2.43
CA LEU A 125 21.39 3.86 1.78
C LEU A 125 21.27 2.48 2.43
N LEU A 126 20.04 2.02 2.65
CA LEU A 126 19.69 0.73 3.26
C LEU A 126 20.23 0.53 4.69
N ALA A 127 20.31 1.60 5.48
CA ALA A 127 20.65 1.53 6.90
C ALA A 127 19.85 0.40 7.60
N ALA A 128 20.57 -0.57 8.15
CA ALA A 128 19.99 -1.76 8.78
C ALA A 128 18.80 -1.49 9.74
N PRO A 129 18.84 -0.48 10.64
CA PRO A 129 17.69 -0.21 11.49
C PRO A 129 16.43 0.21 10.71
N MET A 130 16.58 0.99 9.64
CA MET A 130 15.44 1.45 8.83
C MET A 130 14.85 0.31 8.01
N VAL A 131 15.70 -0.54 7.42
CA VAL A 131 15.22 -1.69 6.65
C VAL A 131 14.53 -2.72 7.55
N THR A 132 15.06 -2.96 8.76
CA THR A 132 14.41 -3.83 9.75
C THR A 132 13.09 -3.24 10.23
N ALA A 133 13.04 -1.94 10.53
CA ALA A 133 11.81 -1.26 10.92
C ALA A 133 10.75 -1.34 9.81
N HIS A 134 11.14 -1.09 8.56
CA HIS A 134 10.26 -1.19 7.41
C HIS A 134 9.69 -2.61 7.22
N LEU A 135 10.51 -3.65 7.42
CA LEU A 135 10.07 -5.04 7.29
C LEU A 135 9.18 -5.50 8.46
N ALA A 136 9.39 -4.95 9.66
CA ALA A 136 8.70 -5.36 10.89
C ALA A 136 7.34 -4.67 11.11
N THR A 137 7.04 -3.62 10.34
CA THR A 137 5.82 -2.81 10.48
C THR A 137 4.84 -3.09 9.35
#